data_AF-J2UJS2-F1
#
_entry.id   AF-J2UJS2-F1
#
_cell.length_a   1.000
_cell.length_b   1.000
_cell.length_c   1.000
_cell.angle_alpha   90.00
_cell.angle_beta   90.00
_cell.angle_gamma   90.00
#
_symmetry.space_group_name_H-M   'P 1'
#
loop_
_entity.id
_entity.type
_entity.pdbx_description
1 polymer ?
#
loop_
_entity_poly.entity_id
_entity_poly.type
_entity_poly.pdbx_seq_one_letter_code
_entity_poly.pdbx_strand_id
1 'polypeptide(L)'
;MNSMEKDFLKNSLEETFKVLEYLSQCEPRKAASRRTGLEIQAARFANRALLAGAVGMGIAALLAYWHTSQSPLPDMMKNIALALIMFSTLSTFASLLAPIFASAWTLVRWKTISLRNMLADITHENTFVEVLKNHHENALANAKYWLELRVNRAEARVAYFFGEKAAGLALLGSAYVCAKEFGGFPWLSQTLMAGPVTENLGDSILLMVIALVLGISIGAMLLKHVNARYRFQIELIDNALRK
;
A
#
# COMPACT_ATOMS: atom_id res chain seq x y z
N MET A 1 -24.09 -44.74 3.46
CA MET A 1 -22.72 -44.17 3.40
C MET A 1 -21.80 -45.09 4.18
N ASN A 2 -20.96 -45.84 3.48
CA ASN A 2 -20.17 -46.95 4.04
C ASN A 2 -18.92 -46.43 4.78
N SER A 3 -18.36 -47.17 5.73
CA SER A 3 -17.17 -46.74 6.52
C SER A 3 -16.00 -46.34 5.61
N MET A 4 -15.79 -47.11 4.55
CA MET A 4 -14.73 -46.92 3.56
C MET A 4 -14.86 -45.60 2.76
N GLU A 5 -16.11 -45.14 2.56
CA GLU A 5 -16.42 -43.91 1.82
C GLU A 5 -16.10 -42.66 2.66
N LYS A 6 -16.28 -42.75 3.99
CA LYS A 6 -15.91 -41.69 4.92
C LYS A 6 -14.40 -41.54 5.05
N ASP A 7 -13.65 -42.64 5.09
CA ASP A 7 -12.19 -42.61 5.21
C ASP A 7 -11.52 -42.05 3.95
N PHE A 8 -12.06 -42.37 2.76
CA PHE A 8 -11.60 -41.78 1.49
C PHE A 8 -11.85 -40.26 1.42
N LEU A 9 -13.04 -39.81 1.82
CA LEU A 9 -13.37 -38.39 1.90
C LEU A 9 -12.48 -37.65 2.91
N LYS A 10 -12.18 -38.27 4.05
CA LYS A 10 -11.32 -37.68 5.08
C LYS A 10 -9.89 -37.50 4.58
N ASN A 11 -9.32 -38.52 3.94
CA ASN A 11 -7.96 -38.46 3.39
C ASN A 11 -7.83 -37.41 2.26
N SER A 12 -8.82 -37.32 1.38
CA SER A 12 -8.82 -36.32 0.30
C SER A 12 -8.96 -34.87 0.79
N LEU A 13 -9.71 -34.64 1.87
CA LEU A 13 -9.80 -33.34 2.52
C LEU A 13 -8.51 -32.95 3.24
N GLU A 14 -7.85 -33.92 3.89
CA GLU A 14 -6.58 -33.68 4.57
C GLU A 14 -5.47 -33.27 3.58
N GLU A 15 -5.39 -33.93 2.42
CA GLU A 15 -4.50 -33.52 1.33
C GLU A 15 -4.84 -32.12 0.78
N THR A 16 -6.13 -31.79 0.70
CA THR A 16 -6.58 -30.45 0.29
C THR A 16 -6.14 -29.38 1.32
N PHE A 17 -6.21 -29.70 2.62
CA PHE A 17 -5.76 -28.79 3.68
C PHE A 17 -4.24 -28.57 3.65
N LYS A 18 -3.44 -29.59 3.39
CA LYS A 18 -1.98 -29.45 3.21
C LYS A 18 -1.65 -28.48 2.06
N VAL A 19 -2.35 -28.59 0.94
CA VAL A 19 -2.19 -27.66 -0.20
C VAL A 19 -2.54 -26.23 0.20
N LEU A 20 -3.67 -26.04 0.90
CA LEU A 20 -4.10 -24.71 1.36
C LEU A 20 -3.13 -24.10 2.40
N GLU A 21 -2.59 -24.92 3.29
CA GLU A 21 -1.60 -24.50 4.27
C GLU A 21 -0.31 -24.05 3.60
N TYR A 22 0.19 -24.82 2.62
CA TYR A 22 1.35 -24.42 1.84
C TYR A 22 1.11 -23.11 1.07
N LEU A 23 -0.05 -22.99 0.39
CA LEU A 23 -0.42 -21.77 -0.33
C LEU A 23 -0.53 -20.54 0.57
N SER A 24 -0.88 -20.73 1.85
CA SER A 24 -0.93 -19.63 2.82
C SER A 24 0.46 -19.00 3.05
N GLN A 25 1.53 -19.76 2.88
CA GLN A 25 2.92 -19.31 3.03
C GLN A 25 3.47 -18.66 1.75
N CYS A 26 2.84 -18.93 0.60
CA CYS A 26 3.20 -18.31 -0.67
C CYS A 26 2.80 -16.82 -0.67
N GLU A 27 3.80 -15.94 -0.68
CA GLU A 27 3.60 -14.50 -0.82
C GLU A 27 4.19 -13.98 -2.14
N PRO A 28 3.52 -13.03 -2.81
CA PRO A 28 4.09 -12.39 -3.98
C PRO A 28 5.32 -11.59 -3.60
N ARG A 29 6.25 -11.48 -4.55
CA ARG A 29 7.50 -10.74 -4.33
C ARG A 29 7.23 -9.26 -4.00
N LYS A 30 7.72 -8.81 -2.84
CA LYS A 30 7.47 -7.46 -2.31
C LYS A 30 7.98 -6.37 -3.27
N ALA A 31 7.21 -5.28 -3.41
CA ALA A 31 7.55 -4.15 -4.28
C ALA A 31 8.93 -3.51 -3.93
N ALA A 32 9.33 -3.53 -2.66
CA ALA A 32 10.64 -3.05 -2.23
C ALA A 32 11.82 -3.82 -2.87
N SER A 33 11.64 -5.12 -3.14
CA SER A 33 12.65 -5.97 -3.79
C SER A 33 12.74 -5.78 -5.31
N ARG A 34 11.81 -5.02 -5.89
CA ARG A 34 11.79 -4.64 -7.31
C ARG A 34 12.52 -3.31 -7.58
N ARG A 35 12.90 -2.58 -6.52
CA ARG A 35 13.68 -1.34 -6.63
C ARG A 35 15.04 -1.61 -7.23
N THR A 36 15.48 -0.73 -8.11
CA THR A 36 16.81 -0.83 -8.70
C THR A 36 17.87 -0.35 -7.71
N GLY A 37 19.12 -0.83 -7.86
CA GLY A 37 20.24 -0.37 -7.03
C GLY A 37 20.44 1.16 -7.11
N LEU A 38 20.14 1.76 -8.25
CA LEU A 38 20.22 3.21 -8.47
C LEU A 38 19.18 3.98 -7.66
N GLU A 39 17.92 3.50 -7.60
CA GLU A 39 16.88 4.12 -6.77
C GLU A 39 17.24 4.06 -5.28
N ILE A 40 17.81 2.94 -4.84
CA ILE A 40 18.24 2.76 -3.44
C ILE A 40 19.39 3.72 -3.11
N GLN A 41 20.39 3.85 -4.00
CA GLN A 41 21.51 4.76 -3.80
C GLN A 41 21.07 6.22 -3.83
N ALA A 42 20.20 6.60 -4.77
CA ALA A 42 19.65 7.94 -4.86
C ALA A 42 18.82 8.32 -3.62
N ALA A 43 18.01 7.39 -3.10
CA ALA A 43 17.26 7.61 -1.86
C ALA A 43 18.19 7.78 -0.64
N ARG A 44 19.27 7.00 -0.55
CA ARG A 44 20.28 7.17 0.53
C ARG A 44 21.00 8.50 0.42
N PHE A 45 21.39 8.91 -0.79
CA PHE A 45 22.02 10.20 -1.04
C PHE A 45 21.07 11.34 -0.67
N ALA A 46 19.83 11.27 -1.14
CA ALA A 46 18.79 12.26 -0.83
C ALA A 46 18.56 12.40 0.68
N ASN A 47 18.42 11.30 1.41
CA ASN A 47 18.23 11.36 2.86
C ASN A 47 19.44 11.96 3.60
N ARG A 48 20.68 11.65 3.16
CA ARG A 48 21.89 12.26 3.73
C ARG A 48 21.96 13.75 3.43
N ALA A 49 21.64 14.16 2.21
CA ALA A 49 21.61 15.56 1.80
C ALA A 49 20.52 16.34 2.53
N LEU A 50 19.35 15.74 2.75
CA LEU A 50 18.25 16.33 3.52
C LEU A 50 18.64 16.49 4.99
N LEU A 51 19.27 15.47 5.60
CA LEU A 51 19.75 15.56 6.99
C LEU A 51 20.83 16.64 7.15
N ALA A 52 21.79 16.71 6.22
CA ALA A 52 22.81 17.76 6.22
C ALA A 52 22.19 19.15 6.07
N GLY A 53 21.18 19.29 5.20
CA GLY A 53 20.41 20.52 5.03
C GLY A 53 19.66 20.92 6.31
N ALA A 54 18.95 19.98 6.94
CA ALA A 54 18.20 20.21 8.17
C ALA A 54 19.11 20.63 9.33
N VAL A 55 20.27 19.98 9.50
CA VAL A 55 21.26 20.34 10.52
C VAL A 55 21.82 21.74 10.27
N GLY A 56 22.21 22.05 9.02
CA GLY A 56 22.69 23.37 8.65
C GLY A 56 21.66 24.47 8.91
N MET A 57 20.40 24.21 8.56
CA MET A 57 19.31 25.15 8.80
C MET A 57 19.03 25.34 10.30
N GLY A 58 19.10 24.27 11.10
CA GLY A 58 18.91 24.32 12.55
C GLY A 58 19.99 25.15 13.24
N ILE A 59 21.26 24.99 12.85
CA ILE A 59 22.36 25.80 13.38
C ILE A 59 22.19 27.28 13.00
N ALA A 60 21.80 27.57 11.75
CA ALA A 60 21.53 28.93 11.31
C ALA A 60 20.37 29.58 12.08
N ALA A 61 19.31 28.82 12.37
CA ALA A 61 18.17 29.28 13.17
C ALA A 61 18.57 29.59 14.62
N LEU A 62 19.42 28.76 15.24
CA LEU A 62 19.96 29.02 16.58
C LEU A 62 20.79 30.30 16.62
N LEU A 63 21.64 30.53 15.61
CA LEU A 63 22.43 31.75 15.50
C LEU A 63 21.55 33.00 15.31
N ALA A 64 20.49 32.90 14.50
CA ALA A 64 19.52 33.97 14.31
C ALA A 64 18.72 34.28 15.59
N TYR A 65 18.34 33.25 16.35
CA TYR A 65 17.68 33.42 17.64
C TYR A 65 18.61 34.12 18.65
N TRP A 66 19.87 33.70 18.74
CA TRP A 66 20.86 34.32 19.61
C TRP A 66 21.09 35.80 19.25
N HIS A 67 21.19 36.11 17.95
CA HIS A 67 21.32 37.47 17.43
C HIS A 67 20.22 38.41 17.93
N THR A 68 18.99 37.88 17.99
CA THR A 68 17.80 38.66 18.26
C THR A 68 17.53 38.75 19.76
N SER A 69 17.90 37.73 20.54
CA SER A 69 17.54 37.61 21.95
C SER A 69 18.61 38.09 22.95
N GLN A 70 19.90 38.04 22.62
CA GLN A 70 20.95 38.29 23.63
C GLN A 70 22.01 39.33 23.21
N SER A 71 22.57 39.25 22.00
CA SER A 71 23.63 40.17 21.57
C SER A 71 23.77 40.21 20.04
N PRO A 72 24.11 41.36 19.44
CA PRO A 72 24.41 41.43 18.01
C PRO A 72 25.65 40.60 17.70
N LEU A 73 25.55 39.66 16.76
CA LEU A 73 26.69 38.82 16.38
C LEU A 73 27.72 39.64 15.58
N PRO A 74 29.02 39.30 15.70
CA PRO A 74 30.04 39.86 14.84
C PRO A 74 29.77 39.52 13.36
N ASP A 75 30.16 40.41 12.46
CA ASP A 75 29.86 40.27 11.02
C ASP A 75 30.43 38.98 10.40
N MET A 76 31.53 38.46 10.94
CA MET A 76 32.08 37.17 10.53
C MET A 76 31.10 35.99 10.79
N MET A 77 30.40 35.99 11.92
CA MET A 77 29.40 34.96 12.24
C MET A 77 28.12 35.10 11.39
N LYS A 78 27.74 36.32 11.01
CA LYS A 78 26.62 36.54 10.07
C LYS A 78 26.94 35.95 8.68
N ASN A 79 28.16 36.14 8.20
CA ASN A 79 28.61 35.56 6.93
C ASN A 79 28.64 34.03 6.99
N ILE A 80 29.06 33.45 8.11
CA ILE A 80 29.01 31.99 8.33
C ILE A 80 27.56 31.48 8.31
N ALA A 81 26.63 32.16 8.97
CA ALA A 81 25.21 31.78 8.97
C ALA A 81 24.61 31.85 7.55
N LEU A 82 24.91 32.90 6.79
CA LEU A 82 24.48 33.03 5.38
C LEU A 82 25.06 31.92 4.49
N ALA A 83 26.35 31.61 4.63
CA ALA A 83 26.98 30.51 3.91
C ALA A 83 26.33 29.15 4.26
N LEU A 84 25.98 28.95 5.53
CA LEU A 84 25.32 27.74 6.01
C LEU A 84 23.90 27.58 5.44
N ILE A 85 23.15 28.69 5.32
CA ILE A 85 21.83 28.73 4.68
C ILE A 85 21.93 28.45 3.17
N MET A 86 22.92 29.03 2.49
CA MET A 86 23.16 28.73 1.06
C MET A 86 23.52 27.26 0.85
N PHE A 87 24.34 26.68 1.73
CA PHE A 87 24.71 25.27 1.66
C PHE A 87 23.52 24.35 1.98
N SER A 88 22.70 24.70 2.99
CA SER A 88 21.54 23.89 3.37
C SER A 88 20.46 23.89 2.28
N THR A 89 20.21 25.03 1.65
CA THR A 89 19.26 25.15 0.53
C THR A 89 19.75 24.34 -0.67
N LEU A 90 21.03 24.45 -1.06
CA LEU A 90 21.60 23.67 -2.15
C LEU A 90 21.55 22.16 -1.88
N SER A 91 21.84 21.74 -0.64
CA SER A 91 21.75 20.33 -0.21
C SER A 91 20.31 19.81 -0.27
N THR A 92 19.34 20.63 0.14
CA THR A 92 17.92 20.28 0.08
C THR A 92 17.45 20.16 -1.37
N PHE A 93 17.87 21.07 -2.25
CA PHE A 93 17.61 20.98 -3.69
C PHE A 93 18.21 19.71 -4.30
N ALA A 94 19.45 19.37 -3.96
CA ALA A 94 20.08 18.13 -4.41
C ALA A 94 19.33 16.89 -3.93
N SER A 95 18.76 16.93 -2.72
CA SER A 95 17.95 15.83 -2.18
C SER A 95 16.66 15.57 -2.95
N LEU A 96 16.04 16.62 -3.49
CA LEU A 96 14.83 16.54 -4.31
C LEU A 96 15.13 16.00 -5.72
N LEU A 97 16.25 16.46 -6.31
CA LEU A 97 16.62 16.10 -7.67
C LEU A 97 17.12 14.66 -7.80
N ALA A 98 17.87 14.15 -6.81
CA ALA A 98 18.44 12.81 -6.84
C ALA A 98 17.43 11.66 -7.13
N PRO A 99 16.29 11.54 -6.42
CA PRO A 99 15.30 10.51 -6.72
C PRO A 99 14.61 10.74 -8.07
N ILE A 100 14.43 11.99 -8.50
CA ILE A 100 13.84 12.33 -9.80
C ILE A 100 14.74 11.82 -10.93
N PHE A 101 16.04 12.13 -10.89
CA PHE A 101 16.98 11.63 -11.89
C PHE A 101 17.09 10.09 -11.89
N ALA A 102 17.09 9.47 -10.71
CA ALA A 102 17.10 8.01 -10.61
C ALA A 102 15.85 7.39 -11.24
N SER A 103 14.67 7.97 -11.00
CA SER A 103 13.41 7.52 -11.60
C SER A 103 13.35 7.73 -13.11
N ALA A 104 13.88 8.87 -13.60
CA ALA A 104 13.99 9.12 -15.05
C ALA A 104 14.92 8.09 -15.72
N TRP A 105 16.05 7.78 -15.07
CA TRP A 105 16.98 6.76 -15.56
C TRP A 105 16.37 5.36 -15.58
N THR A 106 15.57 5.00 -14.56
CA THR A 106 14.87 3.71 -14.54
C THR A 106 13.77 3.65 -15.59
N LEU A 107 13.11 4.78 -15.89
CA LEU A 107 12.19 4.90 -17.01
C LEU A 107 12.89 4.68 -18.36
N VAL A 108 14.08 5.23 -18.58
CA VAL A 108 14.82 5.00 -19.84
C VAL A 108 15.17 3.53 -20.02
N ARG A 109 15.48 2.82 -18.92
CA ARG A 109 15.80 1.39 -18.91
C ARG A 109 14.60 0.48 -18.61
N TRP A 110 13.38 0.99 -18.71
CA TRP A 110 12.18 0.29 -18.25
C TRP A 110 12.01 -1.09 -18.90
N LYS A 111 12.29 -1.23 -20.19
CA LYS A 111 12.13 -2.51 -20.91
C LYS A 111 13.01 -3.60 -20.29
N THR A 112 14.28 -3.30 -20.07
CA THR A 112 15.24 -4.26 -19.49
C THR A 112 14.94 -4.54 -18.03
N ILE A 113 14.58 -3.52 -17.25
CA ILE A 113 14.23 -3.68 -15.83
C ILE A 113 12.93 -4.49 -15.69
N SER A 114 11.93 -4.20 -16.51
CA SER A 114 10.64 -4.90 -16.54
C SER A 114 10.84 -6.38 -16.91
N LEU A 115 11.61 -6.67 -17.96
CA LEU A 115 11.92 -8.04 -18.36
C LEU A 115 12.66 -8.80 -17.24
N ARG A 116 13.68 -8.19 -16.64
CA ARG A 116 14.43 -8.81 -15.53
C ARG A 116 13.53 -9.06 -14.33
N ASN A 117 12.64 -8.12 -14.00
CA ASN A 117 11.69 -8.29 -12.91
C ASN A 117 10.69 -9.39 -13.22
N MET A 118 10.17 -9.46 -14.44
CA MET A 118 9.28 -10.53 -14.89
C MET A 118 9.96 -11.91 -14.82
N LEU A 119 11.20 -12.04 -15.29
CA LEU A 119 11.96 -13.30 -15.17
C LEU A 119 12.20 -13.68 -13.70
N ALA A 120 12.54 -12.71 -12.86
CA ALA A 120 12.72 -12.94 -11.43
C ALA A 120 11.41 -13.31 -10.71
N ASP A 121 10.28 -12.76 -11.15
CA ASP A 121 8.96 -13.12 -10.63
C ASP A 121 8.56 -14.52 -11.11
N ILE A 122 8.75 -14.86 -12.39
CA ILE A 122 8.52 -16.21 -12.93
C ILE A 122 9.37 -17.25 -12.20
N THR A 123 10.66 -16.98 -12.00
CA THR A 123 11.55 -17.93 -11.30
C THR A 123 11.12 -18.12 -9.86
N HIS A 124 10.72 -17.05 -9.16
CA HIS A 124 10.20 -17.14 -7.81
C HIS A 124 8.90 -17.95 -7.75
N GLU A 125 7.94 -17.64 -8.62
CA GLU A 125 6.66 -18.34 -8.68
C GLU A 125 6.81 -19.81 -9.10
N ASN A 126 7.75 -20.11 -10.00
CA ASN A 126 8.05 -21.49 -10.40
C ASN A 126 8.53 -22.35 -9.22
N THR A 127 9.29 -21.80 -8.27
CA THR A 127 9.67 -22.58 -7.07
C THR A 127 8.46 -23.03 -6.25
N PHE A 128 7.40 -22.21 -6.18
CA PHE A 128 6.16 -22.61 -5.53
C PHE A 128 5.39 -23.64 -6.34
N VAL A 129 5.32 -23.45 -7.66
CA VAL A 129 4.64 -24.35 -8.59
C VAL A 129 5.28 -25.74 -8.59
N GLU A 130 6.60 -25.85 -8.54
CA GLU A 130 7.31 -27.14 -8.48
C GLU A 130 6.95 -27.94 -7.22
N VAL A 131 6.83 -27.28 -6.07
CA VAL A 131 6.39 -27.93 -4.83
C VAL A 131 4.90 -28.31 -4.89
N LEU A 132 4.06 -27.46 -5.49
CA LEU A 132 2.64 -27.74 -5.69
C LEU A 132 2.42 -28.95 -6.61
N LYS A 133 3.25 -29.13 -7.65
CA LYS A 133 3.19 -30.27 -8.57
C LYS A 133 3.39 -31.63 -7.89
N ASN A 134 4.00 -31.67 -6.70
CA ASN A 134 4.16 -32.91 -5.93
C ASN A 134 2.85 -33.37 -5.25
N HIS A 135 1.82 -32.53 -5.20
CA HIS A 135 0.52 -32.86 -4.64
C HIS A 135 -0.40 -33.50 -5.68
N HIS A 136 -1.37 -34.29 -5.23
CA HIS A 136 -2.35 -34.92 -6.12
C HIS A 136 -3.21 -33.88 -6.86
N GLU A 137 -3.45 -34.11 -8.17
CA GLU A 137 -4.27 -33.24 -9.03
C GLU A 137 -5.67 -32.98 -8.44
N ASN A 138 -6.29 -34.00 -7.83
CA ASN A 138 -7.60 -33.86 -7.17
C ASN A 138 -7.56 -32.92 -5.95
N ALA A 139 -6.47 -32.94 -5.18
CA ALA A 139 -6.31 -32.06 -4.02
C ALA A 139 -6.09 -30.61 -4.45
N LEU A 140 -5.30 -30.39 -5.51
CA LEU A 140 -5.11 -29.08 -6.14
C LEU A 140 -6.43 -28.53 -6.70
N ALA A 141 -7.22 -29.34 -7.41
CA ALA A 141 -8.52 -28.94 -7.95
C ALA A 141 -9.53 -28.59 -6.83
N ASN A 142 -9.56 -29.37 -5.76
CA ASN A 142 -10.40 -29.07 -4.59
C ASN A 142 -9.96 -27.78 -3.89
N ALA A 143 -8.66 -27.56 -3.70
CA ALA A 143 -8.14 -26.34 -3.10
C ALA A 143 -8.50 -25.11 -3.95
N LYS A 144 -8.36 -25.22 -5.28
CA LYS A 144 -8.80 -24.19 -6.23
C LYS A 144 -10.28 -23.87 -6.07
N TYR A 145 -11.14 -24.88 -6.06
CA TYR A 145 -12.58 -24.70 -5.89
C TYR A 145 -12.93 -23.93 -4.61
N TRP A 146 -12.32 -24.28 -3.48
CA TRP A 146 -12.56 -23.60 -2.21
C TRP A 146 -12.07 -22.15 -2.20
N LEU A 147 -10.93 -21.86 -2.82
CA LEU A 147 -10.41 -20.51 -2.97
C LEU A 147 -11.31 -19.66 -3.89
N GLU A 148 -11.72 -20.18 -5.04
CA GLU A 148 -12.64 -19.52 -5.96
C GLU A 148 -13.98 -19.23 -5.30
N LEU A 149 -14.53 -20.21 -4.58
CA LEU A 149 -15.77 -20.06 -3.83
C LEU A 149 -15.66 -18.94 -2.78
N ARG A 150 -14.52 -18.85 -2.09
CA ARG A 150 -14.26 -17.78 -1.10
C ARG A 150 -14.19 -16.41 -1.76
N VAL A 151 -13.48 -16.28 -2.88
CA VAL A 151 -13.38 -15.03 -3.67
C VAL A 151 -14.75 -14.63 -4.20
N ASN A 152 -15.48 -15.54 -4.84
CA ASN A 152 -16.80 -15.28 -5.40
C ASN A 152 -17.81 -14.86 -4.32
N ARG A 153 -17.79 -15.48 -3.14
CA ARG A 153 -18.63 -15.05 -1.99
C ARG A 153 -18.26 -13.68 -1.45
N ALA A 154 -16.98 -13.29 -1.50
CA ALA A 154 -16.56 -11.95 -1.10
C ALA A 154 -16.95 -10.91 -2.16
N GLU A 155 -16.76 -11.21 -3.44
CA GLU A 155 -17.15 -10.33 -4.55
C GLU A 155 -18.67 -10.16 -4.63
N ALA A 156 -19.46 -11.22 -4.42
CA ALA A 156 -20.92 -11.13 -4.39
C ALA A 156 -21.43 -10.22 -3.26
N ARG A 157 -20.80 -10.26 -2.08
CA ARG A 157 -21.14 -9.34 -0.97
C ARG A 157 -20.84 -7.90 -1.32
N VAL A 158 -19.69 -7.63 -1.95
CA VAL A 158 -19.36 -6.27 -2.42
C VAL A 158 -20.33 -5.83 -3.51
N ALA A 159 -20.63 -6.69 -4.48
CA ALA A 159 -21.55 -6.39 -5.56
C ALA A 159 -22.98 -6.16 -5.06
N TYR A 160 -23.41 -6.81 -3.98
CA TYR A 160 -24.71 -6.55 -3.37
C TYR A 160 -24.85 -5.11 -2.84
N PHE A 161 -23.79 -4.56 -2.23
CA PHE A 161 -23.83 -3.19 -1.68
C PHE A 161 -23.50 -2.10 -2.70
N PHE A 162 -22.63 -2.39 -3.66
CA PHE A 162 -22.06 -1.40 -4.59
C PHE A 162 -22.54 -1.57 -6.03
N GLY A 163 -23.06 -2.73 -6.41
CA GLY A 163 -23.27 -3.07 -7.82
C GLY A 163 -21.94 -3.37 -8.52
N GLU A 164 -21.56 -2.52 -9.49
CA GLU A 164 -20.34 -2.72 -10.28
C GLU A 164 -19.05 -2.50 -9.49
N LYS A 165 -17.96 -3.11 -9.97
CA LYS A 165 -16.63 -3.14 -9.32
C LYS A 165 -16.01 -1.76 -9.06
N ALA A 166 -16.51 -0.70 -9.71
CA ALA A 166 -16.03 0.68 -9.59
C ALA A 166 -16.84 1.53 -8.60
N ALA A 167 -18.03 1.09 -8.21
CA ALA A 167 -18.95 1.91 -7.41
C ALA A 167 -18.44 2.17 -5.98
N GLY A 168 -17.63 1.27 -5.41
CA GLY A 168 -16.94 1.53 -4.15
C GLY A 168 -16.04 2.76 -4.20
N LEU A 169 -15.25 2.91 -5.27
CA LEU A 169 -14.38 4.08 -5.46
C LEU A 169 -15.17 5.35 -5.78
N ALA A 170 -16.25 5.22 -6.56
CA ALA A 170 -17.14 6.34 -6.85
C ALA A 170 -17.80 6.88 -5.57
N LEU A 171 -18.25 5.99 -4.67
CA LEU A 171 -18.83 6.37 -3.38
C LEU A 171 -17.80 6.97 -2.42
N LEU A 172 -16.54 6.50 -2.45
CA LEU A 172 -15.45 7.12 -1.69
C LEU A 172 -15.21 8.56 -2.17
N GLY A 173 -15.14 8.73 -3.50
CA GLY A 173 -14.98 10.03 -4.13
C GLY A 173 -16.15 10.97 -3.82
N SER A 174 -17.39 10.49 -3.89
CA SER A 174 -18.57 11.30 -3.58
C SER A 174 -18.60 11.71 -2.12
N ALA A 175 -18.27 10.81 -1.18
CA ALA A 175 -18.24 11.14 0.24
C ALA A 175 -17.16 12.18 0.56
N TYR A 176 -16.00 12.12 -0.10
CA TYR A 176 -14.96 13.13 0.01
C TYR A 176 -15.41 14.50 -0.55
N VAL A 177 -16.02 14.50 -1.74
CA VAL A 177 -16.54 15.73 -2.36
C VAL A 177 -17.63 16.35 -1.49
N CYS A 178 -18.59 15.57 -1.01
CA CYS A 178 -19.61 16.04 -0.07
C CYS A 178 -18.99 16.67 1.18
N ALA A 179 -18.06 15.97 1.85
CA ALA A 179 -17.40 16.50 3.04
C ALA A 179 -16.66 17.83 2.77
N LYS A 180 -16.10 18.00 1.57
CA LYS A 180 -15.45 19.25 1.16
C LYS A 180 -16.45 20.38 0.94
N GLU A 181 -17.56 20.13 0.26
CA GLU A 181 -18.59 21.14 -0.06
C GLU A 181 -19.29 21.67 1.20
N PHE A 182 -19.45 20.84 2.25
CA PHE A 182 -20.07 21.27 3.52
C PHE A 182 -19.15 22.07 4.45
N GLY A 183 -17.95 22.47 3.99
CA GLY A 183 -17.02 23.28 4.79
C GLY A 183 -15.77 22.52 5.26
N GLY A 184 -15.57 21.30 4.78
CA GLY A 184 -14.32 20.55 4.93
C GLY A 184 -13.98 20.18 6.37
N PHE A 185 -12.68 20.18 6.68
CA PHE A 185 -12.16 19.80 8.00
C PHE A 185 -12.69 20.68 9.16
N PRO A 186 -12.83 22.02 9.00
CA PRO A 186 -13.45 22.87 10.01
C PRO A 186 -14.89 22.46 10.36
N TRP A 187 -15.74 22.23 9.36
CA TRP A 187 -17.12 21.76 9.57
C TRP A 187 -17.13 20.40 10.28
N LEU A 188 -16.30 19.45 9.81
CA LEU A 188 -16.19 18.13 10.42
C LEU A 188 -15.87 18.21 11.92
N SER A 189 -14.89 19.04 12.30
CA SER A 189 -14.48 19.22 13.69
C SER A 189 -15.56 19.88 14.52
N GLN A 190 -16.24 20.90 13.99
CA GLN A 190 -17.30 21.61 14.69
C GLN A 190 -18.50 20.69 14.92
N THR A 191 -18.92 19.94 13.89
CA THR A 191 -20.02 18.98 13.98
C THR A 191 -19.72 17.84 14.96
N LEU A 192 -18.47 17.35 15.01
CA LEU A 192 -18.05 16.34 15.98
C LEU A 192 -18.04 16.86 17.42
N MET A 193 -17.57 18.09 17.62
CA MET A 193 -17.51 18.71 18.96
C MET A 193 -18.89 19.10 19.47
N ALA A 194 -19.79 19.59 18.61
CA ALA A 194 -21.14 19.95 18.97
C ALA A 194 -22.00 18.71 19.28
N GLY A 195 -21.73 17.57 18.64
CA GLY A 195 -22.47 16.32 18.86
C GLY A 195 -23.92 16.37 18.37
N PRO A 196 -24.72 15.31 18.60
CA PRO A 196 -26.09 15.20 18.09
C PRO A 196 -27.09 15.98 18.96
N VAL A 197 -26.88 17.29 19.09
CA VAL A 197 -27.77 18.22 19.78
C VAL A 197 -28.77 18.81 18.78
N THR A 198 -29.94 19.23 19.23
CA THR A 198 -31.04 19.71 18.37
C THR A 198 -30.65 20.82 17.38
N GLU A 199 -29.69 21.67 17.76
CA GLU A 199 -29.16 22.76 16.91
C GLU A 199 -28.19 22.25 15.82
N ASN A 200 -27.59 21.08 16.01
CA ASN A 200 -26.58 20.47 15.14
C ASN A 200 -27.06 19.12 14.55
N LEU A 201 -28.36 18.83 14.63
CA LEU A 201 -28.94 17.56 14.19
C LEU A 201 -28.75 17.32 12.69
N GLY A 202 -28.93 18.36 11.87
CA GLY A 202 -28.78 18.28 10.42
C GLY A 202 -27.36 17.89 10.01
N ASP A 203 -26.37 18.60 10.53
CA ASP A 203 -24.96 18.33 10.27
C ASP A 203 -24.54 16.98 10.84
N SER A 204 -25.06 16.59 12.01
CA SER A 204 -24.79 15.28 12.62
C SER A 204 -25.33 14.12 11.77
N ILE A 205 -26.54 14.25 11.20
CA ILE A 205 -27.12 13.24 10.31
C ILE A 205 -26.30 13.15 9.01
N LEU A 206 -25.94 14.31 8.45
CA LEU A 206 -25.16 14.38 7.21
C LEU A 206 -23.78 13.75 7.42
N LEU A 207 -23.11 14.07 8.53
CA LEU A 207 -21.86 13.47 8.95
C LEU A 207 -21.98 11.95 9.11
N MET A 208 -23.06 11.47 9.73
CA MET A 208 -23.30 10.03 9.90
C MET A 208 -23.47 9.30 8.57
N VAL A 209 -24.19 9.90 7.61
CA VAL A 209 -24.36 9.35 6.26
C VAL A 209 -23.02 9.31 5.53
N ILE A 210 -22.24 10.40 5.55
CA ILE A 210 -20.89 10.45 4.95
C ILE A 210 -19.98 9.39 5.58
N ALA A 211 -19.97 9.28 6.91
CA ALA A 211 -19.15 8.32 7.64
C ALA A 211 -19.54 6.87 7.31
N LEU A 212 -20.84 6.58 7.20
CA LEU A 212 -21.36 5.27 6.79
C LEU A 212 -20.90 4.92 5.37
N VAL A 213 -21.07 5.83 4.41
CA VAL A 213 -20.65 5.61 3.01
C VAL A 213 -19.14 5.37 2.92
N LEU A 214 -18.34 6.18 3.62
CA LEU A 214 -16.89 6.00 3.70
C LEU A 214 -16.52 4.65 4.32
N GLY A 215 -17.13 4.29 5.44
CA GLY A 215 -16.84 3.03 6.15
C GLY A 215 -17.10 1.80 5.30
N ILE A 216 -18.26 1.74 4.63
CA ILE A 216 -18.59 0.62 3.74
C ILE A 216 -17.63 0.61 2.53
N SER A 217 -17.30 1.77 1.95
CA SER A 217 -16.39 1.86 0.80
C SER A 217 -14.98 1.37 1.13
N ILE A 218 -14.42 1.81 2.26
CA ILE A 218 -13.12 1.33 2.76
C ILE A 218 -13.17 -0.18 3.01
N GLY A 219 -14.24 -0.67 3.63
CA GLY A 219 -14.44 -2.11 3.86
C GLY A 219 -14.43 -2.93 2.56
N ALA A 220 -15.07 -2.44 1.51
CA ALA A 220 -15.06 -3.08 0.18
C ALA A 220 -13.66 -3.08 -0.45
N MET A 221 -12.90 -1.99 -0.31
CA MET A 221 -11.53 -1.90 -0.82
C MET A 221 -10.59 -2.87 -0.09
N LEU A 222 -10.72 -3.01 1.23
CA LEU A 222 -9.96 -3.98 2.02
C LEU A 222 -10.29 -5.43 1.62
N LEU A 223 -11.57 -5.75 1.43
CA LEU A 223 -11.99 -7.07 0.93
C LEU A 223 -11.40 -7.37 -0.45
N LYS A 224 -11.37 -6.39 -1.36
CA LYS A 224 -10.74 -6.53 -2.68
C LYS A 224 -9.24 -6.80 -2.57
N HIS A 225 -8.55 -6.12 -1.65
CA HIS A 225 -7.13 -6.34 -1.40
C HIS A 225 -6.85 -7.75 -0.86
N VAL A 226 -7.66 -8.23 0.09
CA VAL A 226 -7.56 -9.61 0.61
C VAL A 226 -7.83 -10.64 -0.50
N ASN A 227 -8.84 -10.39 -1.35
CA ASN A 227 -9.15 -11.26 -2.48
C ASN A 227 -8.03 -11.35 -3.52
N ALA A 228 -7.21 -10.30 -3.67
CA ALA A 228 -6.06 -10.34 -4.56
C ALA A 228 -5.05 -11.44 -4.15
N ARG A 229 -4.88 -11.69 -2.85
CA ARG A 229 -4.04 -12.78 -2.36
C ARG A 229 -4.58 -14.16 -2.73
N TYR A 230 -5.89 -14.38 -2.57
CA TYR A 230 -6.50 -15.66 -2.97
C TYR A 230 -6.45 -15.88 -4.48
N ARG A 231 -6.62 -14.81 -5.28
CA ARG A 231 -6.45 -14.88 -6.74
C ARG A 231 -5.04 -15.30 -7.14
N PHE A 232 -4.01 -14.75 -6.48
CA PHE A 232 -2.63 -15.19 -6.70
C PHE A 232 -2.43 -16.68 -6.38
N GLN A 233 -3.00 -17.17 -5.28
CA GLN A 233 -2.94 -18.61 -4.93
C GLN A 233 -3.64 -19.49 -5.98
N ILE A 234 -4.78 -19.05 -6.51
CA ILE A 234 -5.48 -19.75 -7.60
C ILE A 234 -4.61 -19.81 -8.86
N GLU A 235 -3.94 -18.69 -9.22
CA GLU A 235 -3.02 -18.64 -10.37
C GLU A 235 -1.85 -19.61 -10.22
N LEU A 236 -1.29 -19.76 -9.01
CA LEU A 236 -0.24 -20.76 -8.74
C LEU A 236 -0.75 -22.20 -8.94
N ILE A 237 -1.97 -22.51 -8.48
CA ILE A 237 -2.57 -23.83 -8.70
C ILE A 237 -2.81 -24.08 -10.19
N ASP A 238 -3.32 -23.09 -10.92
CA ASP A 238 -3.54 -23.20 -12.36
C ASP A 238 -2.24 -23.45 -13.13
N ASN A 239 -1.14 -22.81 -12.72
CA ASN A 239 0.19 -23.07 -13.26
C ASN A 239 0.72 -24.46 -12.89
N ALA A 240 0.39 -24.99 -11.71
CA ALA A 240 0.76 -26.36 -11.33
C ALA A 240 -0.03 -27.42 -12.10
N LEU A 241 -1.30 -27.15 -12.40
CA LEU A 241 -2.18 -28.04 -13.17
C LEU A 241 -1.94 -27.98 -14.69
N ARG A 242 -1.42 -26.87 -15.21
CA ARG A 242 -0.94 -26.77 -16.60
C ARG A 242 0.38 -27.56 -16.72
N LYS A 243 0.28 -28.78 -17.25
CA LYS A 243 1.44 -29.61 -17.62
C LYS A 243 2.22 -28.97 -18.77
#